data_AF-A0A843SUI2-F1
#
_entry.id   AF-A0A843SUI2-F1
#
_cell.length_a   1.000
_cell.length_b   1.000
_cell.length_c   1.000
_cell.angle_alpha   90.00
_cell.angle_beta   90.00
_cell.angle_gamma   90.00
#
_symmetry.space_group_name_H-M   'P 1'
#
loop_
_entity.id
_entity.type
_entity.pdbx_description
1 polymer ?
#
loop_
_entity_poly.entity_id
_entity_poly.type
_entity_poly.pdbx_seq_one_letter_code
_entity_poly.pdbx_strand_id
1 'polypeptide(L)'
;MADTSNRMGSTPTAEAPPQTERRGEERRNGPPSFSTVREEDLEPHEGLRYIARLFRVLSVFLILLLIGEAVVGFVQLGTEAIPTLVVEATRLIVFAAFLWGAGDIAMMLIESNHDLRASRILLGRLNGKMQRLTDLEADDIERLAANPSLRADRSDGRTIVRRKGDGDGAR
;
A
#
# COMPACT_ATOMS: atom_id res chain seq x y z
N MET A 1 32.48 -26.50 58.31
CA MET A 1 33.18 -25.79 57.23
C MET A 1 32.39 -26.01 55.95
N ALA A 2 31.92 -24.92 55.35
CA ALA A 2 30.99 -24.91 54.22
C ALA A 2 31.60 -25.57 52.97
N ASP A 3 30.79 -26.28 52.19
CA ASP A 3 30.59 -25.89 50.80
C ASP A 3 29.30 -26.48 50.21
N THR A 4 28.88 -25.91 49.11
CA THR A 4 27.52 -25.62 48.70
C THR A 4 27.22 -26.36 47.39
N SER A 5 25.93 -26.59 47.12
CA SER A 5 25.34 -26.66 45.77
C SER A 5 25.58 -27.90 44.90
N ASN A 6 24.61 -28.82 44.96
CA ASN A 6 23.67 -29.09 43.86
C ASN A 6 24.10 -28.71 42.42
N ARG A 7 24.27 -29.71 41.54
CA ARG A 7 23.64 -29.69 40.20
C ARG A 7 23.67 -31.06 39.51
N MET A 8 22.46 -31.62 39.44
CA MET A 8 22.02 -32.58 38.43
C MET A 8 22.32 -32.02 37.03
N GLY A 9 23.10 -32.74 36.22
CA GLY A 9 23.40 -32.41 34.83
C GLY A 9 23.35 -33.67 33.98
N SER A 10 22.33 -33.76 33.15
CA SER A 10 22.05 -34.83 32.20
C SER A 10 23.11 -34.95 31.10
N THR A 11 23.26 -36.19 30.64
CA THR A 11 24.05 -36.75 29.53
C THR A 11 24.33 -35.86 28.30
N PRO A 12 25.51 -36.04 27.65
CA PRO A 12 25.85 -35.44 26.37
C PRO A 12 25.28 -36.31 25.22
N THR A 13 24.55 -35.69 24.28
CA THR A 13 24.29 -36.31 22.98
C THR A 13 24.88 -35.43 21.89
N ALA A 14 25.70 -36.06 21.07
CA ALA A 14 26.61 -35.52 20.09
C ALA A 14 25.95 -34.75 18.94
N GLU A 15 26.64 -33.70 18.49
CA GLU A 15 26.65 -33.14 17.11
C GLU A 15 26.90 -34.27 16.08
N ALA A 16 26.45 -34.29 14.82
CA ALA A 16 26.34 -33.31 13.74
C ALA A 16 25.56 -33.99 12.56
N PRO A 17 25.32 -33.41 11.35
CA PRO A 17 25.78 -32.12 10.82
C PRO A 17 24.67 -31.23 10.18
N PRO A 18 24.99 -29.95 9.89
CA PRO A 18 24.18 -29.12 9.00
C PRO A 18 24.47 -29.51 7.55
N GLN A 19 23.44 -29.94 6.81
CA GLN A 19 23.54 -30.07 5.36
C GLN A 19 23.10 -28.78 4.67
N THR A 20 24.09 -28.19 4.04
CA THR A 20 24.11 -27.01 3.20
C THR A 20 23.37 -27.26 1.88
N GLU A 21 22.66 -26.23 1.43
CA GLU A 21 22.46 -25.83 0.02
C GLU A 21 21.49 -26.58 -0.93
N ARG A 22 20.57 -25.75 -1.44
CA ARG A 22 20.18 -25.58 -2.85
C ARG A 22 19.55 -26.77 -3.58
N ARG A 23 18.21 -26.72 -3.78
CA ARG A 23 17.60 -26.94 -5.11
C ARG A 23 16.09 -26.68 -5.16
N GLY A 24 15.67 -26.02 -6.25
CA GLY A 24 14.28 -25.94 -6.75
C GLY A 24 13.51 -24.76 -6.18
N GLU A 25 13.34 -23.60 -6.83
CA GLU A 25 12.87 -23.42 -8.22
C GLU A 25 11.69 -24.33 -8.57
N GLU A 26 10.62 -24.30 -7.77
CA GLU A 26 9.29 -24.66 -8.27
C GLU A 26 8.56 -23.42 -8.78
N ARG A 27 8.46 -23.41 -10.11
CA ARG A 27 7.76 -22.47 -10.96
C ARG A 27 6.33 -22.25 -10.48
N ARG A 28 6.07 -21.16 -9.76
CA ARG A 28 4.72 -20.63 -9.60
C ARG A 28 4.36 -19.81 -10.84
N ASN A 29 4.10 -20.51 -11.95
CA ASN A 29 3.41 -19.96 -13.12
C ASN A 29 1.94 -19.70 -12.76
N GLY A 30 1.68 -18.65 -11.99
CA GLY A 30 0.41 -17.94 -12.00
C GLY A 30 0.60 -16.61 -12.75
N PRO A 31 -0.45 -16.02 -13.36
CA PRO A 31 -0.37 -14.62 -13.81
C PRO A 31 0.19 -13.78 -12.66
N PRO A 32 1.02 -12.75 -12.89
CA PRO A 32 1.66 -11.99 -11.83
C PRO A 32 0.56 -11.35 -10.99
N SER A 33 0.15 -12.05 -9.94
CA SER A 33 -0.68 -11.54 -8.87
C SER A 33 0.11 -10.37 -8.35
N PHE A 34 -0.38 -9.16 -8.65
CA PHE A 34 0.07 -7.93 -8.05
C PHE A 34 0.31 -8.25 -6.59
N SER A 35 1.59 -8.23 -6.23
CA SER A 35 2.08 -8.57 -4.91
C SER A 35 1.16 -7.89 -3.91
N THR A 36 0.33 -8.71 -3.28
CA THR A 36 -0.28 -8.46 -1.98
C THR A 36 0.88 -8.06 -1.10
N VAL A 37 1.14 -6.76 -1.04
CA VAL A 37 2.06 -6.20 -0.06
C VAL A 37 1.44 -6.63 1.26
N ARG A 38 2.19 -7.42 2.01
CA ARG A 38 1.79 -7.91 3.32
C ARG A 38 1.33 -6.71 4.14
N GLU A 39 0.06 -6.73 4.54
CA GLU A 39 -0.52 -5.67 5.37
C GLU A 39 0.27 -5.51 6.68
N GLU A 40 1.01 -6.54 7.11
CA GLU A 40 1.91 -6.50 8.26
C GLU A 40 3.21 -5.67 8.09
N ASP A 41 3.64 -5.32 6.87
CA ASP A 41 4.82 -4.46 6.60
C ASP A 41 4.43 -3.00 6.26
N LEU A 42 3.14 -2.68 6.30
CA LEU A 42 2.67 -1.30 6.39
C LEU A 42 2.72 -0.92 7.86
N GLU A 43 3.65 -0.05 8.25
CA GLU A 43 3.65 0.58 9.58
C GLU A 43 2.21 0.90 9.99
N PRO A 44 1.70 0.34 11.10
CA PRO A 44 0.30 0.46 11.46
C PRO A 44 -0.05 1.95 11.62
N HIS A 45 -0.71 2.55 10.63
CA HIS A 45 -1.22 3.92 10.70
C HIS A 45 -2.46 3.99 11.59
N GLU A 46 -2.50 3.20 12.68
CA GLU A 46 -3.54 3.29 13.70
C GLU A 46 -3.59 4.69 14.32
N GLY A 47 -2.44 5.36 14.45
CA GLY A 47 -2.36 6.73 14.96
C GLY A 47 -3.16 7.73 14.10
N LEU A 48 -3.04 7.66 12.77
CA LEU A 48 -3.79 8.56 11.88
C LEU A 48 -5.28 8.24 11.87
N ARG A 49 -5.65 6.96 11.94
CA ARG A 49 -7.06 6.56 12.01
C ARG A 49 -7.71 7.00 13.32
N TYR A 50 -6.93 7.11 14.40
CA TYR A 50 -7.37 7.71 15.66
C TYR A 50 -7.69 9.19 15.53
N ILE A 51 -6.88 9.97 14.81
CA ILE A 51 -7.10 11.41 14.61
C ILE A 51 -8.45 11.66 13.91
N ALA A 52 -8.76 10.89 12.86
CA ALA A 52 -10.05 10.99 12.17
C ALA A 52 -11.24 10.63 13.08
N ARG A 53 -11.09 9.60 13.93
CA ARG A 53 -12.10 9.26 14.95
C ARG A 53 -12.25 10.35 16.01
N LEU A 54 -11.16 11.00 16.41
CA LEU A 54 -11.16 12.10 17.37
C LEU A 54 -12.05 13.25 16.90
N PHE A 55 -11.98 13.65 15.61
CA PHE A 55 -12.85 14.70 15.08
C PHE A 55 -14.33 14.33 15.16
N ARG A 56 -14.67 13.08 14.88
CA ARG A 56 -16.05 12.59 15.00
C ARG A 56 -16.54 12.59 16.45
N VAL A 57 -15.68 12.17 17.39
CA VAL A 57 -15.97 12.22 18.82
C VAL A 57 -16.16 13.66 19.30
N LEU A 58 -15.30 14.59 18.86
CA LEU A 58 -15.41 16.00 19.20
C LEU A 58 -16.68 16.64 18.61
N SER A 59 -17.10 16.26 17.40
CA SER A 59 -18.39 16.67 16.83
C SER A 59 -19.56 16.25 17.73
N VAL A 60 -19.56 15.01 18.22
CA VAL A 60 -20.57 14.53 19.18
C VAL A 60 -20.52 15.33 20.48
N PHE A 61 -19.32 15.64 20.99
CA PHE A 61 -19.19 16.51 22.16
C PHE A 61 -19.76 17.91 21.92
N LEU A 62 -19.61 18.51 20.73
CA LEU A 62 -20.22 19.81 20.42
C LEU A 62 -21.76 19.75 20.44
N ILE A 63 -22.36 18.65 19.96
CA ILE A 63 -23.81 18.44 20.07
C ILE A 63 -24.23 18.28 21.53
N LEU A 64 -23.44 17.56 22.35
CA LEU A 64 -23.71 17.46 23.78
C LEU A 64 -23.60 18.81 24.48
N LEU A 65 -22.60 19.62 24.13
CA LEU A 65 -22.45 20.99 24.61
C LEU A 65 -23.66 21.85 24.22
N LEU A 66 -24.13 21.74 22.97
CA LEU A 66 -25.31 22.45 22.49
C LEU A 66 -26.55 22.15 23.33
N ILE A 67 -26.76 20.87 23.67
CA ILE A 67 -27.87 20.46 24.54
C ILE A 67 -27.69 21.05 25.94
N GLY A 68 -26.46 21.02 26.48
CA GLY A 68 -26.13 21.62 27.76
C GLY A 68 -26.42 23.13 27.80
N GLU A 69 -25.95 23.86 26.79
CA GLU A 69 -26.18 25.31 26.61
C GLU A 69 -27.68 25.61 26.56
N ALA A 70 -28.44 24.81 25.79
CA ALA A 70 -29.89 24.95 25.71
C ALA A 70 -30.56 24.80 27.07
N VAL A 71 -30.24 23.73 27.82
CA VAL A 71 -30.81 23.51 29.15
C VAL A 71 -30.44 24.64 30.11
N VAL A 72 -29.17 25.04 30.15
CA VAL A 72 -28.68 26.10 31.03
C VAL A 72 -29.34 27.44 30.68
N GLY A 73 -29.41 27.79 29.39
CA GLY A 73 -30.04 29.02 28.91
C GLY A 73 -31.53 29.08 29.27
N PHE A 74 -32.26 27.98 29.10
CA PHE A 74 -33.67 27.91 29.50
C PHE A 74 -33.87 28.01 31.02
N VAL A 75 -33.01 27.37 31.82
CA VAL A 75 -33.13 27.41 33.29
C VAL A 75 -32.80 28.80 33.86
N GLN A 76 -31.83 29.51 33.29
CA GLN A 76 -31.36 30.79 33.83
C GLN A 76 -32.18 31.99 33.32
N LEU A 77 -32.50 32.04 32.03
CA LEU A 77 -33.10 33.20 31.38
C LEU A 77 -34.49 32.94 30.78
N GLY A 78 -34.93 31.68 30.73
CA GLY A 78 -36.25 31.32 30.21
C GLY A 78 -36.44 31.75 28.75
N THR A 79 -37.52 32.49 28.46
CA THR A 79 -37.85 32.94 27.10
C THR A 79 -36.96 34.05 26.57
N GLU A 80 -36.26 34.79 27.44
CA GLU A 80 -35.31 35.82 27.01
C GLU A 80 -34.03 35.22 26.40
N ALA A 81 -33.78 33.94 26.66
CA ALA A 81 -32.61 33.23 26.13
C ALA A 81 -32.72 32.91 24.63
N ILE A 82 -33.95 32.89 24.07
CA ILE A 82 -34.24 32.41 22.71
C ILE A 82 -33.35 33.06 21.62
N PRO A 83 -33.26 34.41 21.50
CA PRO A 83 -32.45 35.01 20.44
C PRO A 83 -30.96 34.65 20.56
N THR A 84 -30.44 34.59 21.78
CA THR A 84 -29.04 34.26 22.05
C THR A 84 -28.75 32.79 21.75
N LEU A 85 -29.61 31.90 22.24
CA LEU A 85 -29.55 30.45 22.00
C LEU A 85 -29.58 30.11 20.52
N VAL A 86 -30.38 30.80 19.71
CA VAL A 86 -30.45 30.54 18.26
C VAL A 86 -29.11 30.87 17.57
N VAL A 87 -28.48 31.99 17.93
CA VAL A 87 -27.19 32.39 17.35
C VAL A 87 -26.10 31.41 17.76
N GLU A 88 -26.03 31.07 19.04
CA GLU A 88 -25.05 30.14 19.59
C GLU A 88 -25.25 28.71 19.07
N ALA A 89 -26.51 28.25 19.01
CA ALA A 89 -26.87 26.97 18.43
C ALA A 89 -26.44 26.86 16.98
N THR A 90 -26.69 27.89 16.17
CA THR A 90 -26.29 27.90 14.76
C THR A 90 -24.77 27.73 14.64
N ARG A 91 -24.00 28.46 15.46
CA ARG A 91 -22.53 28.34 15.48
C ARG A 91 -22.10 26.92 15.85
N LEU A 92 -22.63 26.35 16.93
CA LEU A 92 -22.29 24.99 17.37
C LEU A 92 -22.68 23.92 16.35
N ILE A 93 -23.87 24.03 15.74
CA ILE A 93 -24.33 23.11 14.69
C ILE A 93 -23.38 23.16 13.49
N VAL A 94 -23.00 24.35 13.03
CA VAL A 94 -22.06 24.51 11.92
C VAL A 94 -20.71 23.89 12.25
N PHE A 95 -20.15 24.15 13.44
CA PHE A 95 -18.88 23.54 13.85
C PHE A 95 -18.99 22.01 13.98
N ALA A 96 -20.09 21.50 14.52
CA ALA A 96 -20.32 20.06 14.66
C ALA A 96 -20.42 19.38 13.28
N ALA A 97 -21.20 19.94 12.35
CA ALA A 97 -21.33 19.43 10.99
C ALA A 97 -20.00 19.50 10.23
N PHE A 98 -19.25 20.59 10.39
CA PHE A 98 -17.94 20.76 9.79
C PHE A 98 -16.94 19.71 10.31
N LEU A 99 -16.88 19.49 11.64
CA LEU A 99 -16.03 18.45 12.21
C LEU A 99 -16.43 17.04 11.78
N TRP A 100 -17.74 16.80 11.64
CA TRP A 100 -18.23 15.50 11.17
C TRP A 100 -17.77 15.24 9.73
N GLY A 101 -17.96 16.22 8.84
CA GLY A 101 -17.50 16.15 7.46
C GLY A 101 -15.97 16.06 7.37
N ALA A 102 -15.23 16.83 8.16
CA ALA A 102 -13.77 16.74 8.21
C ALA A 102 -13.28 15.36 8.66
N GLY A 103 -13.96 14.73 9.62
CA GLY A 103 -13.69 13.35 10.02
C GLY A 103 -13.92 12.35 8.90
N ASP A 104 -14.99 12.51 8.12
CA ASP A 104 -15.30 11.66 6.96
C ASP A 104 -14.25 11.83 5.84
N ILE A 105 -13.89 13.07 5.52
CA ILE A 105 -12.83 13.40 4.55
C ILE A 105 -11.49 12.83 5.00
N ALA A 106 -11.15 12.92 6.30
CA ALA A 106 -9.90 12.38 6.82
C ALA A 106 -9.83 10.86 6.66
N MET A 107 -10.93 10.15 6.91
CA MET A 107 -10.99 8.69 6.68
C MET A 107 -10.78 8.35 5.20
N MET A 108 -11.43 9.09 4.29
CA MET A 108 -11.26 8.90 2.86
C MET A 108 -9.82 9.20 2.39
N LEU A 109 -9.19 10.24 2.95
CA LEU A 109 -7.80 10.60 2.61
C LEU A 109 -6.80 9.51 2.99
N ILE A 110 -7.03 8.82 4.11
CA ILE A 110 -6.18 7.72 4.57
C ILE A 110 -6.23 6.57 3.56
N GLU A 111 -7.41 6.20 3.09
CA GLU A 111 -7.58 5.15 2.09
C GLU A 111 -6.97 5.55 0.73
N SER A 112 -7.13 6.82 0.33
CA SER A 112 -6.50 7.35 -0.90
C SER A 112 -4.97 7.35 -0.85
N ASN A 113 -4.35 7.55 0.31
CA ASN A 113 -2.88 7.54 0.43
C ASN A 113 -2.29 6.17 0.04
N HIS A 114 -3.00 5.09 0.36
CA HIS A 114 -2.63 3.74 -0.03
C HIS A 114 -2.61 3.58 -1.56
N ASP A 115 -3.64 4.09 -2.24
CA ASP A 115 -3.74 4.05 -3.70
C ASP A 115 -2.65 4.89 -4.38
N LEU A 116 -2.23 6.00 -3.77
CA LEU A 116 -1.10 6.80 -4.25
C LEU A 116 0.23 6.04 -4.13
N ARG A 117 0.43 5.26 -3.07
CA ARG A 117 1.61 4.39 -2.93
C ARG A 117 1.60 3.28 -3.97
N ALA A 118 0.46 2.62 -4.17
CA ALA A 118 0.30 1.60 -5.20
C ALA A 118 0.57 2.16 -6.61
N SER A 119 0.01 3.34 -6.90
CA SER A 119 0.24 4.06 -8.17
C SER A 119 1.72 4.37 -8.39
N ARG A 120 2.45 4.82 -7.35
CA ARG A 120 3.89 5.09 -7.46
C ARG A 120 4.70 3.83 -7.81
N ILE A 121 4.35 2.68 -7.24
CA ILE A 121 5.01 1.40 -7.55
C ILE A 121 4.73 0.99 -9.00
N LEU A 122 3.48 1.13 -9.46
CA LEU A 122 3.08 0.85 -10.84
C LEU A 122 3.79 1.75 -11.84
N LEU A 123 3.83 3.07 -11.59
CA LEU A 123 4.55 4.03 -12.42
C LEU A 123 6.06 3.71 -12.46
N GLY A 124 6.67 3.33 -11.32
CA GLY A 124 8.07 2.93 -11.29
C GLY A 124 8.34 1.70 -12.16
N ARG A 125 7.46 0.69 -12.12
CA ARG A 125 7.56 -0.51 -12.98
C ARG A 125 7.35 -0.19 -14.46
N LEU A 126 6.38 0.67 -14.78
CA LEU A 126 6.12 1.11 -16.16
C LEU A 126 7.32 1.87 -16.72
N ASN A 127 7.85 2.83 -15.96
CA ASN A 127 9.02 3.61 -16.33
C ASN A 127 10.24 2.71 -16.56
N GLY A 128 10.49 1.73 -15.68
CA GLY A 128 11.58 0.78 -15.85
C GLY A 128 11.44 -0.12 -17.08
N LYS A 129 10.22 -0.55 -17.45
CA LYS A 129 9.99 -1.29 -18.70
C LYS A 129 10.21 -0.40 -19.93
N MET A 130 9.73 0.83 -19.88
CA MET A 130 9.88 1.80 -20.97
C MET A 130 11.36 2.11 -21.19
N GLN A 131 12.13 2.32 -20.13
CA GLN A 131 13.56 2.58 -20.22
C GLN A 131 14.33 1.38 -20.79
N ARG A 132 14.00 0.15 -20.37
CA ARG A 132 14.58 -1.06 -20.97
C ARG A 132 14.29 -1.18 -22.47
N LEU A 133 13.09 -0.79 -22.92
CA LEU A 133 12.77 -0.79 -24.34
C LEU A 133 13.60 0.25 -25.11
N THR A 134 13.76 1.44 -24.53
CA THR A 134 14.61 2.49 -25.10
C THR A 134 16.09 2.08 -25.15
N ASP A 135 16.60 1.42 -24.12
CA ASP A 135 17.97 0.92 -24.08
C ASP A 135 18.20 -0.18 -25.14
N LEU A 136 17.24 -1.12 -25.29
CA LEU A 136 17.29 -2.14 -26.33
C LEU A 136 17.23 -1.54 -27.74
N GLU A 137 16.43 -0.49 -27.94
CA GLU A 137 16.37 0.23 -29.21
C GLU A 137 17.69 0.94 -29.51
N ALA A 138 18.34 1.55 -28.52
CA ALA A 138 19.65 2.17 -28.65
C ALA A 138 20.73 1.13 -29.01
N ASP A 139 20.76 -0.01 -28.32
CA ASP A 139 21.68 -1.12 -28.59
C ASP A 139 21.48 -1.67 -30.02
N ASP A 140 20.24 -1.84 -30.47
CA ASP A 140 19.92 -2.28 -31.82
C ASP A 140 20.41 -1.28 -32.89
N ILE A 141 20.22 0.02 -32.65
CA ILE A 141 20.71 1.08 -33.54
C ILE A 141 22.24 1.07 -33.59
N GLU A 142 22.92 0.92 -32.44
CA GLU A 142 24.38 0.83 -32.37
C GLU A 142 24.91 -0.41 -33.12
N ARG A 143 24.26 -1.57 -32.95
CA ARG A 143 24.61 -2.80 -33.68
C ARG A 143 24.45 -2.66 -35.19
N LEU A 144 23.40 -1.98 -35.64
CA LEU A 144 23.16 -1.71 -37.06
C LEU A 144 24.18 -0.71 -37.64
N ALA A 145 24.61 0.26 -36.83
CA ALA A 145 25.67 1.19 -37.23
C ALA A 145 27.04 0.51 -37.30
N ALA A 146 27.33 -0.40 -36.37
CA ALA A 146 28.57 -1.17 -36.33
C ALA A 146 28.67 -2.24 -37.44
N ASN A 147 27.54 -2.76 -37.92
CA ASN A 147 27.52 -3.78 -38.98
C ASN A 147 26.58 -3.39 -40.14
N PRO A 148 27.11 -2.73 -41.19
CA PRO A 148 26.31 -2.20 -42.29
C PRO A 148 25.64 -3.29 -43.16
N SER A 149 26.10 -4.54 -43.09
CA SER A 149 25.48 -5.66 -43.80
C SER A 149 24.11 -6.06 -43.24
N LEU A 150 23.87 -5.87 -41.94
CA LEU A 150 22.58 -6.13 -41.28
C LEU A 150 21.51 -5.08 -41.63
N ARG A 151 21.93 -3.87 -42.03
CA ARG A 151 21.04 -2.78 -42.40
C ARG A 151 20.31 -3.04 -43.73
N ALA A 152 20.96 -3.73 -44.66
CA ALA A 152 20.39 -4.10 -45.96
C ALA A 152 19.26 -5.15 -45.81
N ASP A 153 19.46 -6.13 -44.92
CA ASP A 153 18.52 -7.22 -44.64
C ASP A 153 17.18 -6.73 -44.02
N ARG A 154 17.24 -5.71 -43.14
CA ARG A 154 16.02 -5.14 -42.52
C ARG A 154 15.19 -4.26 -43.48
N SER A 155 15.80 -3.76 -44.56
CA SER A 155 15.14 -2.90 -45.56
C SER A 155 14.35 -3.69 -46.61
N ASP A 156 14.68 -4.96 -46.78
CA ASP A 156 13.92 -5.93 -47.58
C ASP A 156 13.02 -6.68 -46.60
N GLY A 157 11.78 -6.21 -46.38
CA GLY A 157 10.86 -6.67 -45.32
C GLY A 157 10.36 -8.12 -45.48
N ARG A 158 11.26 -9.08 -45.63
CA ARG A 158 10.99 -10.49 -45.89
C ARG A 158 12.10 -11.29 -45.23
N THR A 159 11.74 -12.46 -44.70
CA THR A 159 12.62 -13.55 -44.22
C THR A 159 12.85 -13.56 -42.68
N ILE A 160 12.67 -14.64 -41.90
CA ILE A 160 12.14 -16.00 -42.10
C ILE A 160 11.60 -16.51 -40.75
N VAL A 161 10.30 -16.80 -40.62
CA VAL A 161 9.83 -17.77 -39.61
C VAL A 161 9.96 -19.15 -40.26
N ARG A 162 11.16 -19.74 -40.21
CA ARG A 162 11.36 -21.13 -40.67
C ARG A 162 10.87 -22.04 -39.57
N ARG A 163 9.55 -22.28 -39.56
CA ARG A 163 8.90 -23.29 -38.72
C ARG A 163 9.44 -24.66 -39.14
N LYS A 164 10.35 -25.20 -38.33
CA LYS A 164 10.75 -26.61 -38.38
C LYS A 164 9.59 -27.43 -37.85
N GLY A 165 8.82 -28.05 -38.73
CA GLY A 165 7.67 -28.87 -38.38
C GLY A 165 7.24 -29.74 -39.55
N ASP A 166 7.22 -31.04 -39.27
CA ASP A 166 6.53 -32.14 -39.96
C ASP A 166 6.97 -32.58 -41.35
N GLY A 167 7.51 -33.79 -41.35
CA GLY A 167 7.67 -34.67 -42.50
C GLY A 167 8.12 -36.06 -42.07
N ASP A 168 7.66 -36.56 -40.91
CA ASP A 168 7.73 -37.98 -40.59
C ASP A 168 6.33 -38.55 -40.83
N GLY A 169 6.21 -39.31 -41.91
CA GLY A 169 4.95 -39.72 -42.50
C GLY A 169 5.15 -40.97 -43.33
N ALA A 170 5.29 -42.08 -42.61
CA ALA A 170 4.91 -43.43 -42.97
C ALA A 170 4.61 -43.72 -44.46
N ARG A 171 5.46 -44.56 -45.06
CA ARG A 171 5.07 -45.80 -45.75
C ARG A 171 6.28 -46.64 -46.10
#